data_AF-A0A4V1N2P8-F1
#
_entry.id   AF-A0A4V1N2P8-F1
#
_cell.length_a   1.000
_cell.length_b   1.000
_cell.length_c   1.000
_cell.angle_alpha   90.00
_cell.angle_beta   90.00
_cell.angle_gamma   90.00
#
_symmetry.space_group_name_H-M   'P 1'
#
loop_
_entity.id
_entity.type
_entity.pdbx_description
1 polymer ?
#
loop_
_entity_poly.entity_id
_entity_poly.type
_entity_poly.pdbx_seq_one_letter_code
_entity_poly.pdbx_strand_id
1 'polypeptide(L)'
;MTKSLLLFFLGFGFWSAAQNGTPKDTITQVVQFDIKKMILGDMNGDTIIDTAFVKMPHYTNEETWGDCRGGGCEIEISFSYTPAKIQLSNAVDAGVEAIGDVNHDGFQEIIVVPGWIIGCWGQYRFYTEKDTQWNEFGRANRYICEEEPYANCIVKRTKDYLTVEEDIIKNGDQAKQKKKLKIPKK
;
A
#
# COMPACT_ATOMS: atom_id res chain seq x y z
N MET A 1 -27.23 83.07 -44.36
CA MET A 1 -27.79 83.34 -43.02
C MET A 1 -27.76 82.06 -42.22
N THR A 2 -27.13 82.16 -41.06
CA THR A 2 -26.65 81.13 -40.14
C THR A 2 -27.74 80.29 -39.47
N LYS A 3 -27.57 78.96 -39.43
CA LYS A 3 -27.92 78.16 -38.24
C LYS A 3 -26.89 77.07 -37.99
N SER A 4 -26.31 77.17 -36.81
CA SER A 4 -25.41 76.23 -36.13
C SER A 4 -26.07 74.86 -35.95
N LEU A 5 -25.32 73.76 -36.11
CA LEU A 5 -25.74 72.45 -35.61
C LEU A 5 -24.60 71.85 -34.78
N LEU A 6 -24.91 71.63 -33.51
CA LEU A 6 -24.03 71.14 -32.45
C LEU A 6 -23.69 69.65 -32.63
N LEU A 7 -22.44 69.30 -32.32
CA LEU A 7 -21.91 67.95 -32.17
C LEU A 7 -22.64 67.14 -31.07
N PHE A 8 -22.80 65.84 -31.29
CA PHE A 8 -22.80 64.81 -30.24
C PHE A 8 -21.96 63.61 -30.72
N PHE A 9 -20.72 63.51 -30.23
CA PHE A 9 -19.92 62.30 -30.33
C PHE A 9 -20.27 61.41 -29.12
N LEU A 10 -21.07 60.37 -29.36
CA LEU A 10 -21.27 59.29 -28.40
C LEU A 10 -20.10 58.31 -28.54
N GLY A 11 -19.15 58.41 -27.61
CA GLY A 11 -18.16 57.38 -27.38
C GLY A 11 -18.82 56.16 -26.73
N PHE A 12 -18.61 54.99 -27.34
CA PHE A 12 -18.69 53.71 -26.65
C PHE A 12 -17.40 52.96 -26.91
N GLY A 13 -16.44 53.14 -25.99
CA GLY A 13 -15.31 52.25 -25.85
C GLY A 13 -15.82 50.90 -25.36
N PHE A 14 -15.74 49.87 -26.21
CA PHE A 14 -15.85 48.49 -25.75
C PHE A 14 -14.52 48.10 -25.12
N TRP A 15 -14.50 48.19 -23.80
CA TRP A 15 -13.44 47.64 -22.96
C TRP A 15 -13.55 46.11 -23.00
N SER A 16 -12.51 45.44 -23.49
CA SER A 16 -12.40 43.98 -23.42
C SER A 16 -12.30 43.52 -21.98
N ALA A 17 -13.36 42.89 -21.46
CA ALA A 17 -13.24 42.04 -20.28
C ALA A 17 -12.68 40.68 -20.74
N ALA A 18 -11.36 40.55 -20.75
CA ALA A 18 -10.74 39.24 -20.70
C ALA A 18 -11.21 38.56 -19.41
N GLN A 19 -12.01 37.50 -19.54
CA GLN A 19 -12.32 36.61 -18.43
C GLN A 19 -11.01 35.99 -17.98
N ASN A 20 -10.40 36.55 -16.93
CA ASN A 20 -9.40 35.87 -16.12
C ASN A 20 -10.10 34.68 -15.46
N GLY A 21 -10.20 33.57 -16.20
CA GLY A 21 -10.43 32.27 -15.60
C GLY A 21 -9.28 32.07 -14.62
N THR A 22 -9.58 32.16 -13.33
CA THR A 22 -8.67 31.71 -12.29
C THR A 22 -8.23 30.30 -12.66
N PRO A 23 -6.91 30.01 -12.69
CA PRO A 23 -6.46 28.63 -12.77
C PRO A 23 -7.18 27.88 -11.65
N LYS A 24 -7.94 26.83 -11.98
CA LYS A 24 -8.32 25.84 -10.99
C LYS A 24 -6.99 25.35 -10.44
N ASP A 25 -6.64 25.80 -9.25
CA ASP A 25 -5.56 25.20 -8.47
C ASP A 25 -5.87 23.71 -8.43
N THR A 26 -5.17 22.97 -9.29
CA THR A 26 -5.06 21.54 -9.14
C THR A 26 -4.18 21.43 -7.91
N ILE A 27 -4.82 21.35 -6.74
CA ILE A 27 -4.11 21.07 -5.49
C ILE A 27 -3.52 19.68 -5.72
N THR A 28 -2.27 19.65 -6.17
CA THR A 28 -1.39 18.50 -6.02
C THR A 28 -1.24 18.36 -4.51
N GLN A 29 -2.17 17.66 -3.86
CA GLN A 29 -2.00 17.30 -2.47
C GLN A 29 -0.73 16.46 -2.43
N VAL A 30 0.35 17.05 -1.91
CA VAL A 30 1.59 16.34 -1.63
C VAL A 30 1.24 15.43 -0.48
N VAL A 31 0.91 14.17 -0.77
CA VAL A 31 0.86 13.14 0.26
C VAL A 31 2.27 13.09 0.85
N GLN A 32 2.40 13.49 2.11
CA GLN A 32 3.61 13.24 2.88
C GLN A 32 3.69 11.74 3.14
N PHE A 33 4.90 11.21 3.30
CA PHE A 33 5.09 9.79 3.53
C PHE A 33 6.04 9.55 4.69
N ASP A 34 5.70 8.55 5.50
CA ASP A 34 6.60 7.98 6.49
C ASP A 34 7.24 6.71 5.93
N ILE A 35 8.42 6.37 6.46
CA ILE A 35 9.15 5.15 6.10
C ILE A 35 9.35 4.31 7.36
N LYS A 36 8.75 3.13 7.40
CA LYS A 36 8.98 2.11 8.42
C LYS A 36 9.98 1.08 7.91
N LYS A 37 10.93 0.70 8.76
CA LYS A 37 11.99 -0.27 8.42
C LYS A 37 11.73 -1.60 9.12
N MET A 38 11.81 -2.70 8.39
CA MET A 38 11.66 -4.07 8.90
C MET A 38 12.91 -4.87 8.54
N ILE A 39 13.67 -5.34 9.54
CA ILE A 39 14.84 -6.19 9.31
C ILE A 39 14.37 -7.60 8.93
N LEU A 40 14.87 -8.16 7.82
CA LEU A 40 14.44 -9.44 7.28
C LEU A 40 15.48 -10.57 7.41
N GLY A 41 16.76 -10.23 7.63
CA GLY A 41 17.86 -11.20 7.54
C GLY A 41 18.39 -11.30 6.10
N ASP A 42 19.16 -12.34 5.78
CA ASP A 42 19.77 -12.53 4.45
C ASP A 42 18.76 -13.12 3.46
N MET A 43 18.14 -12.28 2.62
CA MET A 43 16.99 -12.67 1.80
C MET A 43 17.37 -13.37 0.49
N ASN A 44 18.60 -13.17 0.01
CA ASN A 44 19.08 -13.64 -1.29
C ASN A 44 20.32 -14.55 -1.19
N GLY A 45 20.77 -14.89 0.01
CA GLY A 45 21.89 -15.78 0.27
C GLY A 45 23.27 -15.15 0.10
N ASP A 46 23.37 -13.82 0.08
CA ASP A 46 24.64 -13.10 -0.11
C ASP A 46 25.37 -12.76 1.20
N THR A 47 24.83 -13.18 2.34
CA THR A 47 25.30 -12.95 3.73
C THR A 47 25.14 -11.51 4.25
N ILE A 48 24.51 -10.62 3.48
CA ILE A 48 24.18 -9.26 3.91
C ILE A 48 22.78 -9.28 4.55
N ILE A 49 22.61 -8.53 5.65
CA ILE A 49 21.30 -8.40 6.30
C ILE A 49 20.44 -7.43 5.49
N ASP A 50 19.29 -7.92 5.04
CA ASP A 50 18.32 -7.15 4.28
C ASP A 50 17.23 -6.51 5.12
N THR A 51 16.64 -5.47 4.53
CA THR A 51 15.61 -4.64 5.13
C THR A 51 14.49 -4.40 4.12
N ALA A 52 13.24 -4.50 4.56
CA ALA A 52 12.10 -3.94 3.86
C ALA A 52 11.81 -2.51 4.36
N PHE A 53 11.47 -1.63 3.42
CA PHE A 53 11.07 -0.26 3.66
C PHE A 53 9.61 -0.10 3.24
N VAL A 54 8.73 0.13 4.21
CA VAL A 54 7.32 0.39 3.99
C VAL A 54 7.13 1.90 3.92
N LYS A 55 6.83 2.39 2.72
CA LYS A 55 6.44 3.77 2.47
C LYS A 55 4.94 3.91 2.63
N MET A 56 4.54 4.63 3.67
CA MET A 56 3.15 4.78 4.07
C MET A 56 2.69 6.24 4.02
N PRO A 57 1.42 6.50 3.71
CA PRO A 57 0.88 7.85 3.70
C PRO A 57 0.92 8.45 5.11
N HIS A 58 1.32 9.71 5.20
CA HIS A 58 1.34 10.48 6.44
C HIS A 58 0.14 11.42 6.46
N TYR A 59 -0.74 11.22 7.43
CA TYR A 59 -1.95 12.04 7.59
C TYR A 59 -1.74 13.16 8.61
N THR A 60 -1.64 14.39 8.15
CA THR A 60 -1.42 15.57 9.00
C THR A 60 -2.70 16.13 9.64
N ASN A 61 -3.88 15.68 9.21
CA ASN A 61 -5.17 16.13 9.75
C ASN A 61 -6.06 14.92 10.06
N GLU A 62 -6.52 14.82 11.30
CA GLU A 62 -7.44 13.78 11.79
C GLU A 62 -8.75 13.72 10.99
N GLU A 63 -9.25 14.83 10.43
CA GLU A 63 -10.45 14.85 9.58
C GLU A 63 -10.26 14.09 8.25
N THR A 64 -9.00 13.91 7.83
CA THR A 64 -8.63 13.21 6.59
C THR A 64 -8.09 11.81 6.84
N TRP A 65 -8.06 11.35 8.11
CA TRP A 65 -7.62 10.00 8.44
C TRP A 65 -8.53 8.98 7.77
N GLY A 66 -7.93 8.15 6.92
CA GLY A 66 -8.66 7.13 6.17
C GLY A 66 -9.41 7.64 4.93
N ASP A 67 -9.26 8.91 4.54
CA ASP A 67 -9.68 9.34 3.20
C ASP A 67 -8.67 8.79 2.18
N CYS A 68 -9.08 7.80 1.39
CA CYS A 68 -8.24 7.18 0.37
C CYS A 68 -8.01 8.03 -0.88
N ARG A 69 -8.38 9.31 -0.84
CA ARG A 69 -8.11 10.26 -1.91
C ARG A 69 -6.61 10.52 -2.05
N GLY A 70 -6.18 10.78 -3.28
CA GLY A 70 -4.82 11.22 -3.58
C GLY A 70 -3.71 10.22 -3.26
N GLY A 71 -4.01 8.93 -3.07
CA GLY A 71 -3.03 7.92 -2.65
C GLY A 71 -2.94 7.73 -1.13
N GLY A 72 -3.87 8.32 -0.37
CA GLY A 72 -3.94 8.17 1.09
C GLY A 72 -4.10 6.74 1.59
N CYS A 73 -4.38 5.75 0.72
CA CYS A 73 -4.49 4.34 1.11
C CYS A 73 -3.64 3.44 0.22
N GLU A 74 -2.54 3.98 -0.29
CA GLU A 74 -1.58 3.28 -1.13
C GLU A 74 -0.25 3.22 -0.38
N ILE A 75 0.28 2.01 -0.20
CA ILE A 75 1.62 1.82 0.35
C ILE A 75 2.50 1.08 -0.63
N GLU A 76 3.78 1.43 -0.59
CA GLU A 76 4.83 0.78 -1.35
C GLU A 76 5.78 0.09 -0.39
N ILE A 77 6.09 -1.18 -0.64
CA ILE A 77 7.13 -1.92 0.06
C ILE A 77 8.29 -2.14 -0.89
N SER A 78 9.47 -1.66 -0.51
CA SER A 78 10.73 -1.84 -1.23
C SER A 78 11.76 -2.57 -0.38
N PHE A 79 12.81 -3.10 -1.01
CA PHE A 79 13.76 -4.00 -0.37
C PHE A 79 15.20 -3.57 -0.68
N SER A 80 16.14 -3.84 0.23
CA SER A 80 17.56 -3.44 0.07
C SER A 80 18.30 -4.17 -1.04
N TYR A 81 17.91 -5.41 -1.36
CA TYR A 81 18.65 -6.30 -2.27
C TYR A 81 18.04 -6.43 -3.68
N THR A 82 16.82 -5.93 -3.91
CA THR A 82 16.10 -6.09 -5.17
C THR A 82 15.34 -4.81 -5.54
N PRO A 83 15.27 -4.44 -6.84
CA PRO A 83 14.42 -3.33 -7.29
C PRO A 83 12.93 -3.71 -7.29
N ALA A 84 12.59 -4.98 -7.05
CA ALA A 84 11.22 -5.45 -6.95
C ALA A 84 10.48 -4.72 -5.81
N LYS A 85 9.18 -4.47 -6.01
CA LYS A 85 8.35 -3.77 -5.04
C LYS A 85 7.00 -4.47 -4.91
N ILE A 86 6.37 -4.30 -3.76
CA ILE A 86 4.96 -4.67 -3.55
C ILE A 86 4.17 -3.38 -3.39
N GLN A 87 3.15 -3.20 -4.23
CA GLN A 87 2.17 -2.13 -4.07
C GLN A 87 0.91 -2.70 -3.43
N LEU A 88 0.42 -2.04 -2.39
CA LEU A 88 -0.83 -2.39 -1.74
C LEU A 88 -1.78 -1.20 -1.75
N SER A 89 -2.98 -1.43 -2.27
CA SER A 89 -4.11 -0.53 -2.15
C SER A 89 -4.95 -0.88 -0.92
N ASN A 90 -5.67 0.11 -0.38
CA ASN A 90 -6.50 -0.02 0.83
C ASN A 90 -5.68 -0.42 2.06
N ALA A 91 -4.53 0.22 2.23
CA ALA A 91 -3.66 0.04 3.39
C ALA A 91 -3.04 1.38 3.78
N VAL A 92 -2.79 1.57 5.08
CA VAL A 92 -2.12 2.78 5.61
C VAL A 92 -0.84 2.47 6.37
N ASP A 93 -0.56 1.19 6.61
CA ASP A 93 0.68 0.65 7.16
C ASP A 93 0.86 -0.77 6.63
N ALA A 94 2.01 -1.38 6.86
CA ALA A 94 2.17 -2.82 6.77
C ALA A 94 3.19 -3.36 7.78
N GLY A 95 2.97 -4.60 8.18
CA GLY A 95 4.00 -5.47 8.72
C GLY A 95 4.63 -6.32 7.62
N VAL A 96 5.93 -6.55 7.71
CA VAL A 96 6.68 -7.44 6.80
C VAL A 96 7.59 -8.33 7.62
N GLU A 97 7.57 -9.63 7.36
CA GLU A 97 8.40 -10.62 8.05
C GLU A 97 8.88 -11.68 7.07
N ALA A 98 10.16 -12.04 7.18
CA ALA A 98 10.74 -13.16 6.43
C ALA A 98 10.32 -14.49 7.04
N ILE A 99 9.99 -15.47 6.19
CA ILE A 99 9.57 -16.80 6.63
C ILE A 99 10.51 -17.91 6.17
N GLY A 100 11.73 -17.57 5.75
CA GLY A 100 12.72 -18.51 5.23
C GLY A 100 12.53 -18.85 3.76
N ASP A 101 13.57 -19.46 3.17
CA ASP A 101 13.52 -20.08 1.84
C ASP A 101 12.79 -21.43 1.95
N VAL A 102 11.47 -21.37 1.81
CA VAL A 102 10.57 -22.51 1.93
C VAL A 102 10.62 -23.37 0.68
N ASN A 103 10.72 -22.76 -0.50
CA ASN A 103 10.69 -23.45 -1.78
C ASN A 103 12.06 -23.98 -2.24
N HIS A 104 13.13 -23.61 -1.53
CA HIS A 104 14.53 -23.95 -1.79
C HIS A 104 15.08 -23.40 -3.11
N ASP A 105 14.72 -22.17 -3.45
CA ASP A 105 15.14 -21.51 -4.69
C ASP A 105 16.26 -20.47 -4.52
N GLY A 106 16.74 -20.30 -3.29
CA GLY A 106 17.78 -19.36 -2.90
C GLY A 106 17.27 -18.01 -2.41
N PHE A 107 15.96 -17.75 -2.48
CA PHE A 107 15.34 -16.54 -1.96
C PHE A 107 14.36 -16.87 -0.85
N GLN A 108 14.31 -16.02 0.18
CA GLN A 108 13.35 -16.20 1.26
C GLN A 108 11.94 -15.73 0.85
N GLU A 109 10.92 -16.48 1.26
CA GLU A 109 9.53 -16.01 1.23
C GLU A 109 9.26 -14.98 2.35
N ILE A 110 8.22 -14.18 2.17
CA ILE A 110 7.76 -13.21 3.18
C ILE A 110 6.27 -13.31 3.45
N ILE A 111 5.86 -12.84 4.64
CA ILE A 111 4.50 -12.43 4.94
C ILE A 111 4.44 -10.91 4.91
N VAL A 112 3.40 -10.38 4.28
CA VAL A 112 3.00 -8.97 4.37
C VAL A 112 1.62 -8.90 5.00
N VAL A 113 1.48 -8.06 6.02
CA VAL A 113 0.21 -7.81 6.72
C VAL A 113 -0.16 -6.35 6.52
N PRO A 114 -1.07 -6.04 5.58
CA PRO A 114 -1.57 -4.68 5.41
C PRO A 114 -2.28 -4.20 6.69
N GLY A 115 -1.89 -3.02 7.16
CA GLY A 115 -2.47 -2.35 8.30
C GLY A 115 -3.58 -1.39 7.89
N TRP A 116 -4.60 -1.33 8.74
CA TRP A 116 -5.74 -0.43 8.59
C TRP A 116 -6.09 0.22 9.94
N ILE A 117 -6.72 1.39 9.90
CA ILE A 117 -7.03 2.19 11.11
C ILE A 117 -8.15 1.55 11.93
N ILE A 118 -9.06 0.81 11.28
CA ILE A 118 -10.24 0.23 11.93
C ILE A 118 -10.29 -1.29 11.85
N GLY A 119 -10.56 -1.91 12.99
CA GLY A 119 -10.79 -3.34 13.11
C GLY A 119 -9.51 -4.16 13.32
N CYS A 120 -9.71 -5.37 13.82
CA CYS A 120 -8.64 -6.30 14.14
C CYS A 120 -8.53 -7.45 13.14
N TRP A 121 -9.27 -7.42 12.03
CA TRP A 121 -9.21 -8.44 10.99
C TRP A 121 -8.16 -8.05 9.96
N GLY A 122 -7.03 -8.74 9.98
CA GLY A 122 -5.97 -8.59 9.01
C GLY A 122 -5.98 -9.70 7.97
N GLN A 123 -5.41 -9.38 6.81
CA GLN A 123 -5.20 -10.33 5.72
C GLN A 123 -3.70 -10.56 5.56
N TYR A 124 -3.20 -11.67 6.08
CA TYR A 124 -1.81 -12.07 5.88
C TYR A 124 -1.68 -12.48 4.43
N ARG A 125 -0.74 -11.88 3.72
CA ARG A 125 -0.44 -12.15 2.31
C ARG A 125 0.95 -12.74 2.22
N PHE A 126 1.07 -13.86 1.52
CA PHE A 126 2.31 -14.62 1.43
C PHE A 126 2.91 -14.43 0.05
N TYR A 127 4.18 -14.07 -0.01
CA TYR A 127 4.87 -13.76 -1.25
C TYR A 127 6.14 -14.59 -1.40
N THR A 128 6.43 -14.96 -2.65
CA THR A 128 7.70 -15.54 -3.10
C THR A 128 8.28 -14.62 -4.17
N GLU A 129 9.60 -14.44 -4.20
CA GLU A 129 10.24 -13.66 -5.25
C GLU A 129 10.60 -14.57 -6.42
N LYS A 130 10.13 -14.20 -7.62
CA LYS A 130 10.46 -14.91 -8.85
C LYS A 130 10.73 -13.90 -9.95
N ASP A 131 11.83 -14.09 -10.68
CA ASP A 131 12.21 -13.26 -11.83
C ASP A 131 12.18 -11.75 -11.51
N THR A 132 12.73 -11.36 -10.35
CA THR A 132 12.75 -9.97 -9.84
C THR A 132 11.36 -9.37 -9.59
N GLN A 133 10.38 -10.20 -9.29
CA GLN A 133 9.01 -9.79 -8.95
C GLN A 133 8.51 -10.56 -7.73
N TRP A 134 7.82 -9.85 -6.84
CA TRP A 134 7.10 -10.45 -5.73
C TRP A 134 5.76 -10.99 -6.21
N ASN A 135 5.57 -12.30 -6.08
CA ASN A 135 4.34 -12.99 -6.47
C ASN A 135 3.60 -13.45 -5.21
N GLU A 136 2.38 -12.95 -5.04
CA GLU A 136 1.51 -13.42 -3.96
C GLU A 136 1.05 -14.84 -4.28
N PHE A 137 1.29 -15.78 -3.36
CA PHE A 137 0.88 -17.18 -3.54
C PHE A 137 -0.24 -17.62 -2.58
N GLY A 138 -0.63 -16.76 -1.64
CA GLY A 138 -1.70 -17.11 -0.73
C GLY A 138 -2.07 -16.02 0.26
N ARG A 139 -3.23 -16.22 0.88
CA ARG A 139 -3.78 -15.34 1.92
C ARG A 139 -4.36 -16.14 3.07
N ALA A 140 -4.25 -15.61 4.28
CA ALA A 140 -4.93 -16.10 5.48
C ALA A 140 -5.53 -14.93 6.25
N ASN A 141 -6.78 -15.07 6.70
CA ASN A 141 -7.37 -14.08 7.60
C ASN A 141 -6.85 -14.32 9.02
N ARG A 142 -6.49 -13.26 9.73
CA ARG A 142 -6.00 -13.34 11.11
C ARG A 142 -6.57 -12.22 11.95
N TYR A 143 -6.75 -12.47 13.24
CA TYR A 143 -6.94 -11.41 14.22
C TYR A 143 -5.56 -10.78 14.54
N ILE A 144 -5.40 -9.49 14.32
CA ILE A 144 -4.10 -8.78 14.31
C ILE A 144 -3.92 -7.76 15.43
N CYS A 145 -4.89 -7.65 16.33
CA CYS A 145 -4.76 -6.81 17.52
C CYS A 145 -3.95 -7.48 18.63
N GLU A 146 -3.59 -8.75 18.46
CA GLU A 146 -2.64 -9.45 19.32
C GLU A 146 -1.25 -9.31 18.71
N GLU A 147 -0.30 -8.81 19.50
CA GLU A 147 1.09 -8.66 19.08
C GLU A 147 1.80 -10.01 19.12
N GLU A 148 1.75 -10.73 18.01
CA GLU A 148 2.50 -11.96 17.78
C GLU A 148 3.29 -11.88 16.48
N PRO A 149 4.44 -12.59 16.38
CA PRO A 149 5.11 -12.79 15.10
C PRO A 149 4.15 -13.33 14.04
N TYR A 150 4.16 -12.74 12.84
CA TYR A 150 3.25 -13.12 11.76
C TYR A 150 3.49 -14.56 11.32
N ALA A 151 4.73 -15.04 11.41
CA ALA A 151 5.07 -16.43 11.07
C ALA A 151 4.40 -17.49 11.95
N ASN A 152 3.86 -17.13 13.13
CA ASN A 152 3.19 -18.09 14.04
C ASN A 152 1.96 -18.77 13.42
N CYS A 153 1.35 -18.16 12.40
CA CYS A 153 0.24 -18.80 11.69
C CYS A 153 0.68 -20.01 10.85
N ILE A 154 1.97 -20.20 10.57
CA ILE A 154 2.48 -21.28 9.74
C ILE A 154 2.64 -22.55 10.57
N VAL A 155 1.78 -23.55 10.32
CA VAL A 155 1.79 -24.83 11.05
C VAL A 155 2.59 -25.93 10.35
N LYS A 156 2.82 -25.83 9.03
CA LYS A 156 3.64 -26.78 8.29
C LYS A 156 4.29 -26.13 7.08
N ARG A 157 5.55 -26.47 6.84
CA ARG A 157 6.36 -26.03 5.71
C ARG A 157 6.77 -27.22 4.85
N THR A 158 6.63 -27.08 3.54
CA THR A 158 7.18 -28.00 2.54
C THR A 158 7.56 -27.19 1.31
N LYS A 159 8.46 -27.71 0.48
CA LYS A 159 8.89 -27.03 -0.75
C LYS A 159 7.77 -26.59 -1.71
N ASP A 160 6.63 -27.29 -1.69
CA ASP A 160 5.53 -27.04 -2.61
C ASP A 160 4.36 -26.27 -1.97
N TYR A 161 4.32 -26.18 -0.64
CA TYR A 161 3.21 -25.55 0.07
C TYR A 161 3.51 -25.18 1.53
N LEU A 162 2.78 -24.17 1.99
CA LEU A 162 2.56 -23.89 3.40
C LEU A 162 1.21 -24.42 3.85
N THR A 163 1.13 -24.92 5.08
CA THR A 163 -0.15 -25.00 5.79
C THR A 163 -0.14 -23.92 6.86
N VAL A 164 -1.19 -23.11 6.85
CA VAL A 164 -1.37 -21.96 7.75
C VAL A 164 -2.68 -22.09 8.50
N GLU A 165 -2.76 -21.49 9.68
CA GLU A 165 -4.01 -21.27 10.39
C GLU A 165 -4.60 -19.93 9.99
N GLU A 166 -5.89 -19.92 9.63
CA GLU A 166 -6.67 -18.70 9.42
C GLU A 166 -7.84 -18.66 10.41
N ASP A 167 -8.17 -17.45 10.86
CA ASP A 167 -9.33 -17.18 11.68
C ASP A 167 -10.57 -17.04 10.79
N ILE A 168 -11.66 -17.66 11.21
CA ILE A 168 -12.95 -17.66 10.54
C ILE A 168 -14.08 -17.41 11.52
N ILE A 169 -15.24 -17.03 11.01
CA ILE A 169 -16.49 -17.06 11.77
C ILE A 169 -17.22 -18.36 11.44
N LYS A 170 -17.49 -19.18 12.46
CA LYS A 170 -18.26 -20.41 12.34
C LYS A 170 -19.38 -20.38 13.37
N ASN A 171 -20.62 -20.41 12.90
CA ASN A 171 -21.82 -20.33 13.73
C ASN A 171 -21.90 -19.09 14.63
N GLY A 172 -21.31 -17.97 14.21
CA GLY A 172 -21.28 -16.72 14.97
C GLY A 172 -20.06 -16.56 15.88
N ASP A 173 -19.31 -17.63 16.12
CA ASP A 173 -18.11 -17.61 16.95
C ASP A 173 -16.83 -17.59 16.11
N GLN A 174 -15.77 -17.02 16.68
CA GLN A 174 -14.43 -17.12 16.10
C GLN A 174 -13.92 -18.56 16.22
N ALA A 175 -13.39 -19.08 15.13
CA ALA A 175 -12.76 -20.39 15.07
C ALA A 175 -11.50 -20.33 14.20
N LYS A 176 -10.63 -21.32 14.35
CA LYS A 176 -9.44 -21.50 13.50
C LYS A 176 -9.67 -22.61 12.49
N GLN A 177 -9.16 -22.43 11.28
CA GLN A 177 -9.08 -23.50 10.29
C GLN A 177 -7.69 -23.56 9.64
N LYS A 178 -7.30 -24.76 9.21
CA LYS A 178 -6.05 -24.96 8.47
C LYS A 178 -6.31 -24.77 6.97
N LYS A 179 -5.47 -23.98 6.33
CA LYS A 179 -5.49 -23.72 4.89
C LYS A 179 -4.14 -24.07 4.29
N LYS A 180 -4.18 -24.65 3.08
CA LYS A 180 -2.98 -24.99 2.32
C LYS A 180 -2.75 -23.93 1.24
N LEU A 181 -1.58 -23.30 1.25
CA LEU A 181 -1.15 -22.31 0.26
C LEU A 181 -0.09 -22.96 -0.62
N LYS A 182 -0.34 -23.05 -1.93
CA LYS A 182 0.60 -23.66 -2.88
C LYS A 182 1.63 -22.61 -3.31
N ILE A 183 2.90 -22.94 -3.18
CA ILE A 183 3.98 -22.06 -3.63
C ILE A 183 4.18 -22.29 -5.14
N PRO A 184 4.25 -21.24 -5.97
CA PRO A 184 4.59 -21.34 -7.38
C PRO A 184 5.91 -22.07 -7.56
N LYS A 185 5.98 -22.93 -8.59
CA LYS A 185 7.25 -23.52 -8.97
C LYS A 185 8.03 -22.51 -9.79
N LYS A 186 9.36 -22.54 -9.63
CA LYS A 186 10.28 -21.88 -10.56
C LYS A 186 10.09 -22.45 -11.96
#